data_AF-A0A7J7KMV6-F1
#
_entry.id   AF-A0A7J7KMV6-F1
#
_cell.length_a   1.000
_cell.length_b   1.000
_cell.length_c   1.000
_cell.angle_alpha   90.00
_cell.angle_beta   90.00
_cell.angle_gamma   90.00
#
_symmetry.space_group_name_H-M   'P 1'
#
loop_
_entity.id
_entity.type
_entity.pdbx_description
1 polymer ?
#
loop_
_entity_poly.entity_id
_entity_poly.type
_entity_poly.pdbx_seq_one_letter_code
_entity_poly.pdbx_strand_id
1 'polypeptide(L)'
;MSGRPCEIERCTCDIPGVMDCSDSQITQFSVPPTLNTTGIRVLKLNHNHLNSIPDLSPFTDLESLDLSYNKISFIGPFVFASNTRLLHLNISFNNILLSNKTISRDSFKGLTTLKTLSISADPVVTLNHGGQLRGKQFNYGYVPVDLFLGVRYAAPPVGSLRFKRPAPVDVWTGVRNATSVGQPCAQRDPIFGASSENEDCLFLDITVPGGVDLNKKKPVMVWIYGGGYVTGTKNGYLGTTLAVKGDVIVVTINYRLAMLGFLYDGPGTGNFGLWDQRAAIMWVKQNIDKFGGDPELITIFGESAGAGSVSAQMMSRHNGGLFQRAIQESTYAYYFTEAKQVNYTFLPVPSWVGEKSSHADELPFVFGSPYSKENSLEKVYFGDNVPADARLWLNFFEGLTDKDKPLSDVMMRTWTNFAKSGNPNLPVPLPVGTPTWPLFNVSADTVMEFNSAGLKVIATPEKDRLLNLTETLFAARTAQVNADKAPVTCTTAKKPVTNENVFG
;
A
#
# COMPACT_ATOMS: atom_id res chain seq x y z
N MET A 1 0.35 -26.74 -45.05
CA MET A 1 1.04 -25.52 -44.57
C MET A 1 0.09 -24.82 -43.61
N SER A 2 0.25 -25.06 -42.31
CA SER A 2 -0.56 -24.42 -41.26
C SER A 2 -0.02 -23.00 -41.03
N GLY A 3 -0.54 -22.04 -41.80
CA GLY A 3 -0.24 -20.62 -41.60
C GLY A 3 -0.65 -20.22 -40.19
N ARG A 4 0.28 -19.58 -39.45
CA ARG A 4 -0.03 -19.01 -38.15
C ARG A 4 -1.18 -18.00 -38.33
N PRO A 5 -2.22 -18.03 -37.47
CA PRO A 5 -3.32 -17.08 -37.58
C PRO A 5 -2.82 -15.72 -37.08
N CYS A 6 -3.04 -14.67 -37.85
CA CYS A 6 -2.78 -13.26 -37.51
C CYS A 6 -1.32 -12.81 -37.39
N GLU A 7 -0.77 -12.29 -38.49
CA GLU A 7 0.41 -11.38 -38.46
C GLU A 7 -0.07 -9.92 -38.37
N ILE A 8 -0.69 -9.53 -37.26
CA ILE A 8 -0.74 -8.11 -36.87
C ILE A 8 0.41 -7.88 -35.90
N GLU A 9 1.23 -6.88 -36.21
CA GLU A 9 2.33 -6.47 -35.35
C GLU A 9 1.78 -6.14 -33.94
N ARG A 10 2.34 -6.79 -32.92
CA ARG A 10 1.95 -6.67 -31.50
C ARG A 10 0.61 -7.31 -31.09
N CYS A 11 0.07 -8.24 -31.87
CA CYS A 11 -1.06 -9.07 -31.45
C CYS A 11 -0.67 -10.56 -31.45
N THR A 12 -1.33 -11.36 -30.62
CA THR A 12 -1.20 -12.82 -30.61
C THR A 12 -2.55 -13.50 -30.90
N CYS A 13 -2.49 -14.70 -31.48
CA CYS A 13 -3.66 -15.54 -31.77
C CYS A 13 -3.39 -16.99 -31.36
N ASP A 14 -2.85 -17.17 -30.16
CA ASP A 14 -2.50 -18.49 -29.63
C ASP A 14 -3.74 -19.36 -29.34
N ILE A 15 -4.88 -18.72 -29.11
CA ILE A 15 -6.17 -19.37 -28.87
C ILE A 15 -7.05 -19.23 -30.13
N PRO A 16 -7.59 -20.33 -30.67
CA PRO A 16 -8.48 -20.29 -31.82
C PRO A 16 -9.65 -19.32 -31.63
N GLY A 17 -9.82 -18.39 -32.59
CA GLY A 17 -10.89 -17.40 -32.57
C GLY A 17 -10.65 -16.21 -31.62
N VAL A 18 -9.48 -16.10 -30.98
CA VAL A 18 -9.11 -14.97 -30.12
C VAL A 18 -7.95 -14.21 -30.76
N MET A 19 -8.12 -12.90 -30.90
CA MET A 19 -7.05 -11.96 -31.22
C MET A 19 -6.76 -11.10 -30.00
N ASP A 20 -5.59 -11.29 -29.40
CA ASP A 20 -5.15 -10.60 -28.20
C ASP A 20 -4.09 -9.56 -28.54
N CYS A 21 -4.49 -8.29 -28.49
CA CYS A 21 -3.64 -7.12 -28.70
C CYS A 21 -3.52 -6.28 -27.42
N SER A 22 -3.78 -6.88 -26.25
CA SER A 22 -3.72 -6.17 -24.98
C SER A 22 -2.30 -5.77 -24.60
N ASP A 23 -2.15 -4.64 -23.88
CA ASP A 23 -0.86 -4.15 -23.36
C ASP A 23 0.23 -3.85 -24.43
N SER A 24 -0.17 -3.69 -25.68
CA SER A 24 0.73 -3.56 -26.84
C SER A 24 1.14 -2.13 -27.21
N GLN A 25 0.81 -1.16 -26.36
CA GLN A 25 1.11 0.26 -26.55
C GLN A 25 0.56 0.81 -27.89
N ILE A 26 -0.58 0.27 -28.35
CA ILE A 26 -1.19 0.60 -29.64
C ILE A 26 -1.85 1.98 -29.54
N THR A 27 -1.44 2.92 -30.38
CA THR A 27 -2.06 4.26 -30.49
C THR A 27 -3.11 4.33 -31.59
N GLN A 28 -2.99 3.47 -32.60
CA GLN A 28 -3.93 3.28 -33.71
C GLN A 28 -3.98 1.79 -34.08
N PHE A 29 -5.18 1.26 -34.25
CA PHE A 29 -5.39 -0.12 -34.67
C PHE A 29 -6.02 -0.14 -36.06
N SER A 30 -5.39 -0.86 -36.99
CA SER A 30 -5.87 -1.03 -38.35
C SER A 30 -5.58 -2.46 -38.82
N VAL A 31 -6.55 -3.07 -39.48
CA VAL A 31 -6.40 -4.41 -40.06
C VAL A 31 -5.86 -4.29 -41.48
N PRO A 32 -4.74 -4.94 -41.83
CA PRO A 32 -4.25 -5.01 -43.20
C PRO A 32 -5.28 -5.68 -44.12
N PRO A 33 -5.48 -5.23 -45.37
CA PRO A 33 -6.44 -5.85 -46.30
C PRO A 33 -6.17 -7.33 -46.59
N THR A 34 -4.93 -7.78 -46.41
CA THR A 34 -4.49 -9.16 -46.63
C THR A 34 -4.80 -10.09 -45.46
N LEU A 35 -5.21 -9.54 -44.31
CA LEU A 35 -5.49 -10.34 -43.12
C LEU A 35 -6.92 -10.89 -43.16
N ASN A 36 -7.03 -12.22 -43.07
CA ASN A 36 -8.32 -12.87 -42.90
C ASN A 36 -8.76 -12.81 -41.44
N THR A 37 -9.77 -12.01 -41.14
CA THR A 37 -10.41 -11.86 -39.82
C THR A 37 -11.62 -12.78 -39.62
N THR A 38 -11.97 -13.60 -40.61
CA THR A 38 -13.08 -14.55 -40.54
C THR A 38 -12.84 -15.56 -39.41
N GLY A 39 -13.85 -15.80 -38.58
CA GLY A 39 -13.75 -16.72 -37.43
C GLY A 39 -13.12 -16.13 -36.17
N ILE A 40 -12.64 -14.88 -36.18
CA ILE A 40 -12.24 -14.18 -34.94
C ILE A 40 -13.51 -13.77 -34.18
N ARG A 41 -13.70 -14.37 -33.01
CA ARG A 41 -14.87 -14.15 -32.13
C ARG A 41 -14.55 -13.24 -30.95
N VAL A 42 -13.29 -13.16 -30.53
CA VAL A 42 -12.85 -12.32 -29.42
C VAL A 42 -11.73 -11.40 -29.88
N LEU A 43 -11.89 -10.10 -29.68
CA LEU A 43 -10.87 -9.09 -29.92
C LEU A 43 -10.59 -8.34 -28.62
N LYS A 44 -9.35 -8.42 -28.15
CA LYS A 44 -8.87 -7.69 -26.99
C LYS A 44 -7.93 -6.58 -27.44
N LEU A 45 -8.33 -5.35 -27.19
CA LEU A 45 -7.58 -4.12 -27.46
C LEU A 45 -7.40 -3.30 -26.17
N ASN A 46 -7.61 -3.92 -25.01
CA ASN A 46 -7.53 -3.26 -23.72
C ASN A 46 -6.08 -2.88 -23.33
N HIS A 47 -5.91 -1.90 -22.44
CA HIS A 47 -4.60 -1.43 -21.94
C HIS A 47 -3.69 -0.90 -23.07
N ASN A 48 -4.25 -0.05 -23.92
CA ASN A 48 -3.56 0.59 -25.04
C ASN A 48 -3.73 2.13 -24.98
N HIS A 49 -3.37 2.84 -26.05
CA HIS A 49 -3.45 4.31 -26.15
C HIS A 49 -4.41 4.78 -27.24
N LEU A 50 -5.44 3.99 -27.58
CA LEU A 50 -6.40 4.33 -28.63
C LEU A 50 -7.21 5.57 -28.23
N ASN A 51 -7.23 6.60 -29.07
CA ASN A 51 -8.02 7.82 -28.83
C ASN A 51 -9.44 7.74 -29.43
N SER A 52 -9.70 6.73 -30.26
CA SER A 52 -10.98 6.47 -30.93
C SER A 52 -11.20 4.97 -31.06
N ILE A 53 -12.46 4.57 -31.21
CA ILE A 53 -12.82 3.18 -31.57
C ILE A 53 -12.28 2.93 -32.99
N PRO A 54 -11.50 1.86 -33.22
CA PRO A 54 -10.97 1.55 -34.55
C PRO A 54 -12.06 1.08 -35.51
N ASP A 55 -11.72 0.92 -36.79
CA ASP A 55 -12.64 0.29 -37.75
C ASP A 55 -12.79 -1.21 -37.43
N LEU A 56 -14.00 -1.60 -37.07
CA LEU A 56 -14.36 -2.97 -36.69
C LEU A 56 -15.09 -3.72 -37.82
N SER A 57 -15.29 -3.09 -38.98
CA SER A 57 -15.99 -3.68 -40.11
C SER A 57 -15.38 -5.00 -40.62
N PRO A 58 -14.05 -5.25 -40.51
CA PRO A 58 -13.48 -6.55 -40.89
C PRO A 58 -13.89 -7.72 -39.97
N PHE A 59 -14.33 -7.46 -38.73
CA PHE A 59 -14.62 -8.50 -37.74
C PHE A 59 -16.10 -8.88 -37.69
N THR A 60 -16.59 -9.57 -38.72
CA THR A 60 -18.02 -9.89 -38.86
C THR A 60 -18.52 -10.98 -37.90
N ASP A 61 -17.63 -11.83 -37.38
CA ASP A 61 -17.96 -12.92 -36.45
C ASP A 61 -17.76 -12.56 -34.97
N LEU A 62 -17.50 -11.28 -34.66
CA LEU A 62 -17.11 -10.83 -33.33
C LEU A 62 -18.25 -11.00 -32.30
N GLU A 63 -17.97 -11.74 -31.24
CA GLU A 63 -18.85 -12.00 -30.10
C GLU A 63 -18.42 -11.21 -28.85
N SER A 64 -17.13 -10.94 -28.70
CA SER A 64 -16.59 -10.18 -27.55
C SER A 64 -15.56 -9.15 -28.00
N LEU A 65 -15.71 -7.92 -27.52
CA LEU A 65 -14.80 -6.82 -27.76
C LEU A 65 -14.42 -6.15 -26.44
N ASP A 66 -13.12 -6.11 -26.15
CA ASP A 66 -12.57 -5.36 -25.02
C ASP A 66 -11.72 -4.19 -25.51
N LEU A 67 -12.21 -2.97 -25.28
CA LEU A 67 -11.56 -1.68 -25.55
C LEU A 67 -11.24 -0.93 -24.25
N SER A 68 -11.29 -1.61 -23.09
CA SER A 68 -11.09 -0.94 -21.80
C SER A 68 -9.67 -0.41 -21.62
N TYR A 69 -9.48 0.57 -20.73
CA TYR A 69 -8.15 1.14 -20.46
C TYR A 69 -7.46 1.70 -21.72
N ASN A 70 -8.18 2.55 -22.45
CA ASN A 70 -7.68 3.31 -23.59
C ASN A 70 -7.92 4.81 -23.33
N LYS A 71 -7.79 5.64 -24.37
CA LYS A 71 -7.98 7.10 -24.30
C LYS A 71 -9.22 7.57 -25.08
N ILE A 72 -10.14 6.65 -25.38
CA ILE A 72 -11.32 6.91 -26.23
C ILE A 72 -12.19 7.96 -25.56
N SER A 73 -12.43 9.08 -26.22
CA SER A 73 -13.23 10.19 -25.66
C SER A 73 -14.61 10.33 -26.28
N PHE A 74 -14.90 9.55 -27.33
CA PHE A 74 -16.12 9.68 -28.11
C PHE A 74 -16.52 8.35 -28.73
N ILE A 75 -17.82 8.04 -28.71
CA ILE A 75 -18.43 6.92 -29.40
C ILE A 75 -19.28 7.47 -30.55
N GLY A 76 -18.79 7.33 -31.78
CA GLY A 76 -19.53 7.78 -32.96
C GLY A 76 -20.84 7.03 -33.16
N PRO A 77 -21.82 7.61 -33.87
CA PRO A 77 -23.03 6.90 -34.27
C PRO A 77 -22.68 5.73 -35.21
N PHE A 78 -23.39 4.61 -35.11
CA PHE A 78 -23.23 3.42 -35.96
C PHE A 78 -21.85 2.74 -35.94
N VAL A 79 -20.98 3.07 -34.97
CA VAL A 79 -19.60 2.55 -34.93
C VAL A 79 -19.51 1.02 -34.81
N PHE A 80 -20.57 0.38 -34.28
CA PHE A 80 -20.67 -1.06 -34.14
C PHE A 80 -21.67 -1.72 -35.12
N ALA A 81 -22.13 -1.00 -36.15
CA ALA A 81 -23.20 -1.47 -37.03
C ALA A 81 -22.87 -2.77 -37.77
N SER A 82 -21.58 -3.03 -38.04
CA SER A 82 -21.13 -4.26 -38.70
C SER A 82 -20.97 -5.46 -37.74
N ASN A 83 -20.96 -5.24 -36.42
CA ASN A 83 -20.67 -6.26 -35.42
C ASN A 83 -21.96 -6.73 -34.71
N THR A 84 -22.97 -7.12 -35.50
CA THR A 84 -24.32 -7.46 -35.00
C THR A 84 -24.38 -8.72 -34.13
N ARG A 85 -23.29 -9.51 -34.06
CA ARG A 85 -23.16 -10.72 -33.24
C ARG A 85 -22.54 -10.47 -31.86
N LEU A 86 -22.18 -9.22 -31.55
CA LEU A 86 -21.52 -8.90 -30.30
C LEU A 86 -22.42 -9.27 -29.10
N LEU A 87 -21.89 -10.10 -28.20
CA LEU A 87 -22.50 -10.49 -26.94
C LEU A 87 -21.95 -9.67 -25.78
N HIS A 88 -20.65 -9.33 -25.83
CA HIS A 88 -19.94 -8.65 -24.76
C HIS A 88 -19.17 -7.45 -25.30
N LEU A 89 -19.48 -6.25 -24.79
CA LEU A 89 -18.76 -5.01 -25.09
C LEU A 89 -18.21 -4.39 -23.81
N ASN A 90 -16.90 -4.27 -23.71
CA ASN A 90 -16.25 -3.54 -22.65
C ASN A 90 -15.55 -2.29 -23.21
N ILE A 91 -16.03 -1.10 -22.83
CA ILE A 91 -15.46 0.20 -23.20
C ILE A 91 -15.12 1.04 -21.96
N SER A 92 -15.00 0.38 -20.81
CA SER A 92 -14.71 0.99 -19.50
C SER A 92 -13.34 1.66 -19.44
N PHE A 93 -13.13 2.58 -18.49
CA PHE A 93 -11.84 3.24 -18.25
C PHE A 93 -11.27 3.91 -19.50
N ASN A 94 -12.16 4.62 -20.17
CA ASN A 94 -11.87 5.50 -21.28
C ASN A 94 -12.30 6.93 -20.89
N ASN A 95 -11.96 7.91 -21.72
CA ASN A 95 -12.31 9.33 -21.51
C ASN A 95 -13.75 9.69 -21.91
N ILE A 96 -14.62 8.70 -22.14
CA ILE A 96 -15.97 8.87 -22.72
C ILE A 96 -16.86 9.70 -21.79
N LEU A 97 -16.88 9.37 -20.49
CA LEU A 97 -17.71 10.06 -19.51
C LEU A 97 -17.11 11.40 -19.04
N LEU A 98 -15.89 11.73 -19.48
CA LEU A 98 -15.19 12.97 -19.16
C LEU A 98 -15.29 14.03 -20.25
N SER A 99 -15.70 13.66 -21.46
CA SER A 99 -15.57 14.52 -22.64
C SER A 99 -16.66 15.58 -22.80
N ASN A 100 -17.60 15.70 -21.84
CA ASN A 100 -18.84 16.49 -21.95
C ASN A 100 -19.70 16.17 -23.20
N LYS A 101 -19.35 15.13 -23.97
CA LYS A 101 -20.10 14.70 -25.15
C LYS A 101 -21.14 13.69 -24.72
N THR A 102 -22.40 13.94 -25.07
CA THR A 102 -23.46 12.95 -24.94
C THR A 102 -23.21 11.76 -25.86
N ILE A 103 -23.35 10.55 -25.33
CA ILE A 103 -23.35 9.32 -26.13
C ILE A 103 -24.66 9.28 -26.93
N SER A 104 -24.57 9.18 -28.25
CA SER A 104 -25.76 9.10 -29.10
C SER A 104 -26.47 7.75 -28.93
N ARG A 105 -27.80 7.74 -29.04
CA ARG A 105 -28.56 6.47 -29.12
C ARG A 105 -28.14 5.63 -30.32
N ASP A 106 -27.72 6.28 -31.42
CA ASP A 106 -27.27 5.59 -32.62
C ASP A 106 -25.88 4.94 -32.45
N SER A 107 -25.13 5.27 -31.40
CA SER A 107 -23.78 4.73 -31.16
C SER A 107 -23.77 3.20 -31.01
N PHE A 108 -24.84 2.62 -30.46
CA PHE A 108 -24.98 1.17 -30.25
C PHE A 108 -26.02 0.52 -31.17
N LYS A 109 -26.48 1.24 -32.20
CA LYS A 109 -27.50 0.75 -33.12
C LYS A 109 -26.96 -0.43 -33.92
N GLY A 110 -27.71 -1.53 -33.93
CA GLY A 110 -27.34 -2.80 -34.58
C GLY A 110 -26.84 -3.89 -33.62
N LEU A 111 -26.53 -3.54 -32.37
CA LEU A 111 -26.11 -4.50 -31.34
C LEU A 111 -27.30 -5.23 -30.69
N THR A 112 -28.07 -5.97 -31.50
CA THR A 112 -29.30 -6.65 -31.05
C THR A 112 -29.04 -7.89 -30.18
N THR A 113 -27.82 -8.46 -30.22
CA THR A 113 -27.44 -9.66 -29.45
C THR A 113 -26.71 -9.36 -28.15
N LEU A 114 -26.51 -8.08 -27.82
CA LEU A 114 -25.67 -7.67 -26.71
C LEU A 114 -26.24 -8.15 -25.36
N LYS A 115 -25.45 -8.90 -24.61
CA LYS A 115 -25.78 -9.38 -23.27
C LYS A 115 -25.18 -8.50 -22.18
N THR A 116 -23.95 -8.02 -22.38
CA THR A 116 -23.27 -7.18 -21.40
C THR A 116 -22.63 -5.96 -22.07
N LEU A 117 -22.94 -4.79 -21.55
CA LEU A 117 -22.26 -3.54 -21.85
C LEU A 117 -21.58 -3.03 -20.58
N SER A 118 -20.25 -3.00 -20.58
CA SER A 118 -19.47 -2.38 -19.52
C SER A 118 -19.00 -1.00 -19.97
N ILE A 119 -19.55 0.03 -19.35
CA ILE A 119 -19.14 1.42 -19.50
C ILE A 119 -19.01 2.05 -18.11
N SER A 120 -17.78 2.14 -17.62
CA SER A 120 -17.43 2.87 -16.41
C SER A 120 -16.30 3.86 -16.68
N ALA A 121 -16.21 4.90 -15.86
CA ALA A 121 -15.07 5.81 -15.82
C ALA A 121 -14.14 5.43 -14.68
N ASP A 122 -12.97 6.07 -14.67
CA ASP A 122 -12.15 6.16 -13.48
C ASP A 122 -13.00 6.58 -12.26
N PRO A 123 -12.76 5.97 -11.09
CA PRO A 123 -13.53 6.26 -9.91
C PRO A 123 -13.31 7.70 -9.47
N VAL A 124 -14.40 8.46 -9.27
CA VAL A 124 -14.35 9.83 -8.75
C VAL A 124 -15.04 9.89 -7.40
N VAL A 125 -14.30 10.29 -6.37
CA VAL A 125 -14.79 10.43 -4.99
C VAL A 125 -14.83 11.90 -4.61
N THR A 126 -15.95 12.35 -4.05
CA THR A 126 -16.12 13.71 -3.54
C THR A 126 -15.89 13.72 -2.03
N LEU A 127 -14.86 14.45 -1.60
CA LEU A 127 -14.50 14.59 -0.19
C LEU A 127 -15.47 15.53 0.55
N ASN A 128 -15.40 15.54 1.89
CA ASN A 128 -16.32 16.34 2.72
C ASN A 128 -16.28 17.85 2.43
N HIS A 129 -15.12 18.37 2.04
CA HIS A 129 -14.96 19.78 1.71
C HIS A 129 -15.34 20.11 0.25
N GLY A 130 -15.94 19.17 -0.49
CA GLY A 130 -16.43 19.35 -1.87
C GLY A 130 -15.39 19.16 -2.97
N GLY A 131 -14.11 19.00 -2.64
CA GLY A 131 -13.08 18.67 -3.62
C GLY A 131 -13.20 17.22 -4.08
N GLN A 132 -12.90 16.96 -5.35
CA GLN A 132 -13.03 15.63 -5.94
C GLN A 132 -11.66 15.02 -6.24
N LEU A 133 -11.54 13.71 -6.05
CA LEU A 133 -10.38 12.91 -6.41
C LEU A 133 -10.77 11.92 -7.50
N ARG A 134 -10.00 11.88 -8.59
CA ARG A 134 -10.09 10.83 -9.61
C ARG A 134 -9.01 9.79 -9.35
N GLY A 135 -9.42 8.57 -9.00
CA GLY A 135 -8.54 7.42 -8.89
C GLY A 135 -8.36 6.71 -10.24
N LYS A 136 -7.86 5.48 -10.19
CA LYS A 136 -7.84 4.53 -11.32
C LYS A 136 -8.41 3.21 -10.87
N GLN A 137 -9.04 2.47 -11.76
CA GLN A 137 -9.45 1.09 -11.49
C GLN A 137 -8.48 0.12 -12.18
N PHE A 138 -8.42 -1.11 -11.70
CA PHE A 138 -7.89 -2.27 -12.43
C PHE A 138 -8.55 -3.53 -11.86
N ASN A 139 -8.36 -4.66 -12.54
CA ASN A 139 -8.85 -5.95 -12.03
C ASN A 139 -7.71 -6.75 -11.40
N TYR A 140 -7.91 -7.21 -10.17
CA TYR A 140 -7.11 -8.24 -9.53
C TYR A 140 -7.83 -9.58 -9.72
N GLY A 141 -7.40 -10.37 -10.71
CA GLY A 141 -8.21 -11.50 -11.20
C GLY A 141 -9.58 -11.02 -11.68
N TYR A 142 -10.65 -11.45 -11.03
CA TYR A 142 -12.04 -11.02 -11.32
C TYR A 142 -12.55 -9.91 -10.39
N VAL A 143 -11.74 -9.45 -9.44
CA VAL A 143 -12.14 -8.45 -8.44
C VAL A 143 -11.71 -7.07 -8.94
N PRO A 144 -12.65 -6.13 -9.19
CA PRO A 144 -12.29 -4.76 -9.50
C PRO A 144 -11.68 -4.09 -8.26
N VAL A 145 -10.66 -3.26 -8.46
CA VAL A 145 -9.97 -2.52 -7.39
C VAL A 145 -9.83 -1.08 -7.79
N ASP A 146 -10.40 -0.17 -6.98
CA ASP A 146 -10.20 1.27 -7.12
C ASP A 146 -8.99 1.71 -6.30
N LEU A 147 -8.07 2.42 -6.94
CA LEU A 147 -6.87 3.00 -6.34
C LEU A 147 -6.93 4.52 -6.38
N PHE A 148 -6.67 5.15 -5.24
CA PHE A 148 -6.42 6.59 -5.14
C PHE A 148 -5.03 6.79 -4.58
N LEU A 149 -4.10 7.18 -5.44
CA LEU A 149 -2.68 7.29 -5.14
C LEU A 149 -2.26 8.76 -5.00
N GLY A 150 -1.31 9.02 -4.11
CA GLY A 150 -0.74 10.36 -3.93
C GLY A 150 -1.73 11.38 -3.36
N VAL A 151 -2.70 10.92 -2.57
CA VAL A 151 -3.70 11.79 -1.96
C VAL A 151 -3.04 12.58 -0.83
N ARG A 152 -3.03 13.91 -0.95
CA ARG A 152 -2.50 14.79 0.08
C ARG A 152 -3.42 14.83 1.29
N TYR A 153 -2.89 14.55 2.49
CA TYR A 153 -3.66 14.62 3.74
C TYR A 153 -3.30 15.83 4.62
N ALA A 154 -2.18 16.51 4.33
CA ALA A 154 -1.76 17.75 4.99
C ALA A 154 -1.04 18.70 4.01
N ALA A 155 -1.00 20.00 4.34
CA ALA A 155 -0.25 20.97 3.55
C ALA A 155 1.25 20.60 3.47
N PRO A 156 1.93 20.94 2.35
CA PRO A 156 3.37 20.72 2.22
C PRO A 156 4.14 21.33 3.41
N PRO A 157 4.94 20.56 4.17
CA PRO A 157 5.64 21.05 5.35
C PRO A 157 6.94 21.78 5.00
N VAL A 158 6.88 22.68 4.02
CA VAL A 158 8.02 23.41 3.46
C VAL A 158 8.10 24.85 3.97
N GLY A 159 9.27 25.47 3.86
CA GLY A 159 9.47 26.88 4.20
C GLY A 159 9.04 27.18 5.64
N SER A 160 8.07 28.07 5.82
CA SER A 160 7.58 28.46 7.15
C SER A 160 6.80 27.36 7.89
N LEU A 161 6.44 26.26 7.22
CA LEU A 161 5.80 25.08 7.81
C LEU A 161 6.80 23.98 8.22
N ARG A 162 8.08 24.14 7.88
CA ARG A 162 9.14 23.25 8.34
C ARG A 162 9.21 23.31 9.88
N PHE A 163 9.37 22.15 10.51
CA PHE A 163 9.39 22.01 11.98
C PHE A 163 8.12 22.55 12.68
N LYS A 164 6.97 22.48 12.00
CA LYS A 164 5.65 22.72 12.61
C LYS A 164 4.78 21.49 12.51
N ARG A 165 3.74 21.43 13.35
CA ARG A 165 2.66 20.45 13.18
C ARG A 165 2.06 20.56 11.77
N PRO A 166 1.60 19.44 11.16
CA PRO A 166 1.00 19.47 9.85
C PRO A 166 -0.20 20.43 9.82
N ALA A 167 -0.21 21.33 8.85
CA ALA A 167 -1.34 22.20 8.60
C ALA A 167 -2.39 21.46 7.74
N PRO A 168 -3.68 21.82 7.84
CA PRO A 168 -4.73 21.25 7.00
C PRO A 168 -4.44 21.45 5.50
N VAL A 169 -4.96 20.56 4.66
CA VAL A 169 -4.90 20.72 3.19
C VAL A 169 -5.77 21.89 2.76
N ASP A 170 -5.29 22.66 1.78
CA ASP A 170 -6.11 23.67 1.11
C ASP A 170 -7.31 23.01 0.42
N VAL A 171 -8.51 23.51 0.75
CA VAL A 171 -9.73 23.13 0.07
C VAL A 171 -9.63 23.53 -1.41
N TRP A 172 -10.09 22.65 -2.30
CA TRP A 172 -10.14 22.92 -3.73
C TRP A 172 -11.52 22.61 -4.30
N THR A 173 -11.81 23.23 -5.44
CA THR A 173 -12.97 22.93 -6.28
C THR A 173 -12.56 22.08 -7.48
N GLY A 174 -13.46 21.20 -7.94
CA GLY A 174 -13.22 20.35 -9.10
C GLY A 174 -12.39 19.10 -8.80
N VAL A 175 -11.87 18.48 -9.86
CA VAL A 175 -11.25 17.15 -9.83
C VAL A 175 -9.73 17.25 -9.80
N ARG A 176 -9.10 16.61 -8.81
CA ARG A 176 -7.66 16.35 -8.76
C ARG A 176 -7.39 14.89 -9.11
N ASN A 177 -6.37 14.64 -9.92
CA ASN A 177 -5.95 13.27 -10.22
C ASN A 177 -5.20 12.68 -9.01
N ALA A 178 -5.62 11.49 -8.60
CA ALA A 178 -5.03 10.64 -7.60
C ALA A 178 -4.66 9.28 -8.24
N THR A 179 -3.93 9.33 -9.34
CA THR A 179 -3.62 8.16 -10.19
C THR A 179 -2.14 7.75 -10.12
N SER A 180 -1.32 8.54 -9.42
CA SER A 180 0.14 8.40 -9.35
C SER A 180 0.59 8.49 -7.89
N VAL A 181 1.58 7.68 -7.53
CA VAL A 181 2.11 7.66 -6.16
C VAL A 181 2.73 9.00 -5.77
N GLY A 182 2.55 9.40 -4.52
CA GLY A 182 3.22 10.56 -3.93
C GLY A 182 4.72 10.30 -3.72
N GLN A 183 5.50 11.38 -3.65
CA GLN A 183 6.94 11.32 -3.42
C GLN A 183 7.28 10.83 -2.01
N PRO A 184 8.36 10.05 -1.82
CA PRO A 184 8.88 9.72 -0.50
C PRO A 184 9.44 10.96 0.21
N CYS A 185 9.36 10.99 1.54
CA CYS A 185 9.92 12.07 2.36
C CYS A 185 11.43 12.13 2.27
N ALA A 186 11.98 13.33 2.50
CA ALA A 186 13.41 13.56 2.48
C ALA A 186 14.15 12.61 3.44
N GLN A 187 15.09 11.84 2.87
CA GLN A 187 15.86 10.79 3.54
C GLN A 187 17.14 10.55 2.74
N ARG A 188 18.22 10.19 3.43
CA ARG A 188 19.53 9.99 2.84
C ARG A 188 20.01 8.57 3.10
N ASP A 189 20.56 7.95 2.06
CA ASP A 189 21.21 6.64 2.08
C ASP A 189 20.35 5.59 2.83
N PRO A 190 19.07 5.44 2.44
CA PRO A 190 18.15 4.57 3.15
C PRO A 190 18.62 3.11 3.09
N ILE A 191 18.40 2.36 4.16
CA ILE A 191 18.67 0.91 4.18
C ILE A 191 17.83 0.21 3.08
N PHE A 192 16.60 0.70 2.87
CA PHE A 192 15.67 0.22 1.85
C PHE A 192 14.98 1.40 1.17
N GLY A 193 14.97 1.40 -0.16
CA GLY A 193 14.43 2.51 -0.94
C GLY A 193 15.51 3.33 -1.62
N ALA A 194 15.20 4.57 -1.96
CA ALA A 194 16.13 5.52 -2.59
C ALA A 194 16.11 6.83 -1.81
N SER A 195 17.25 7.52 -1.82
CA SER A 195 17.36 8.85 -1.25
C SER A 195 16.33 9.78 -1.89
N SER A 196 15.80 10.69 -1.08
CA SER A 196 14.86 11.71 -1.50
C SER A 196 15.24 13.03 -0.84
N GLU A 197 15.06 14.13 -1.54
CA GLU A 197 15.22 15.48 -1.00
C GLU A 197 13.87 16.19 -0.83
N ASN A 198 12.76 15.49 -1.09
CA ASN A 198 11.42 16.06 -1.08
C ASN A 198 10.87 16.23 0.33
N GLU A 199 10.71 17.48 0.76
CA GLU A 199 9.94 17.81 1.98
C GLU A 199 8.42 17.73 1.74
N ASP A 200 7.97 17.98 0.52
CA ASP A 200 6.57 17.83 0.14
C ASP A 200 6.22 16.35 -0.04
N CYS A 201 5.88 15.67 1.07
CA CYS A 201 5.72 14.22 1.09
C CYS A 201 4.50 13.70 1.85
N LEU A 202 3.64 14.59 2.38
CA LEU A 202 2.49 14.23 3.24
C LEU A 202 1.31 13.68 2.41
N PHE A 203 1.54 12.49 1.85
CA PHE A 203 0.61 11.76 0.99
C PHE A 203 0.19 10.43 1.60
N LEU A 204 -0.99 9.96 1.22
CA LEU A 204 -1.48 8.62 1.46
C LEU A 204 -2.02 7.99 0.17
N ASP A 205 -2.07 6.67 0.14
CA ASP A 205 -2.74 5.90 -0.92
C ASP A 205 -3.91 5.14 -0.31
N ILE A 206 -4.98 4.96 -1.08
CA ILE A 206 -6.20 4.23 -0.69
C ILE A 206 -6.47 3.15 -1.72
N THR A 207 -6.63 1.92 -1.23
CA THR A 207 -6.93 0.74 -2.02
C THR A 207 -8.29 0.18 -1.61
N VAL A 208 -9.25 0.21 -2.55
CA VAL A 208 -10.63 -0.19 -2.30
C VAL A 208 -10.96 -1.47 -3.09
N PRO A 209 -11.14 -2.62 -2.42
CA PRO A 209 -11.47 -3.88 -3.09
C PRO A 209 -12.95 -3.93 -3.47
N GLY A 210 -13.26 -4.46 -4.64
CA GLY A 210 -14.63 -4.54 -5.17
C GLY A 210 -15.17 -3.23 -5.75
N GLY A 211 -14.32 -2.19 -5.86
CA GLY A 211 -14.70 -0.83 -6.23
C GLY A 211 -15.40 -0.06 -5.11
N VAL A 212 -15.52 1.25 -5.28
CA VAL A 212 -16.22 2.13 -4.33
C VAL A 212 -17.71 1.81 -4.32
N ASP A 213 -18.19 1.24 -3.21
CA ASP A 213 -19.61 0.96 -2.93
C ASP A 213 -20.01 1.58 -1.59
N LEU A 214 -20.76 2.69 -1.64
CA LEU A 214 -21.17 3.42 -0.44
C LEU A 214 -22.22 2.69 0.40
N ASN A 215 -22.83 1.62 -0.12
CA ASN A 215 -23.80 0.82 0.62
C ASN A 215 -23.14 -0.29 1.46
N LYS A 216 -21.86 -0.58 1.21
CA LYS A 216 -21.10 -1.63 1.88
C LYS A 216 -19.89 -1.03 2.57
N LYS A 217 -20.09 -0.58 3.80
CA LYS A 217 -18.99 -0.08 4.63
C LYS A 217 -18.03 -1.22 4.97
N LYS A 218 -16.77 -1.07 4.55
CA LYS A 218 -15.68 -2.04 4.79
C LYS A 218 -14.81 -1.60 5.97
N PRO A 219 -14.26 -2.55 6.76
CA PRO A 219 -13.20 -2.25 7.70
C PRO A 219 -12.02 -1.56 7.01
N VAL A 220 -11.34 -0.68 7.74
CA VAL A 220 -10.23 0.12 7.21
C VAL A 220 -8.96 -0.22 7.96
N MET A 221 -7.88 -0.52 7.25
CA MET A 221 -6.56 -0.77 7.82
C MET A 221 -5.58 0.33 7.37
N VAL A 222 -5.02 1.08 8.31
CA VAL A 222 -4.09 2.19 8.06
C VAL A 222 -2.67 1.78 8.42
N TRP A 223 -1.83 1.61 7.39
CA TRP A 223 -0.44 1.18 7.50
C TRP A 223 0.50 2.34 7.81
N ILE A 224 1.35 2.16 8.83
CA ILE A 224 2.44 3.05 9.19
C ILE A 224 3.77 2.29 9.02
N TYR A 225 4.60 2.70 8.08
CA TYR A 225 5.85 2.00 7.78
C TYR A 225 6.96 2.23 8.83
N GLY A 226 7.90 1.28 8.87
CA GLY A 226 9.08 1.25 9.75
C GLY A 226 10.24 2.15 9.30
N GLY A 227 11.49 1.70 9.50
CA GLY A 227 12.68 2.46 9.06
C GLY A 227 13.26 3.43 10.10
N GLY A 228 13.11 3.12 11.39
CA GLY A 228 13.81 3.80 12.48
C GLY A 228 13.51 5.29 12.61
N TYR A 229 12.38 5.76 12.05
CA TYR A 229 12.01 7.18 11.94
C TYR A 229 12.93 8.03 11.05
N VAL A 230 13.90 7.43 10.34
CA VAL A 230 14.92 8.15 9.53
C VAL A 230 14.82 7.83 8.04
N THR A 231 14.22 6.69 7.69
CA THR A 231 14.08 6.17 6.33
C THR A 231 12.72 5.50 6.16
N GLY A 232 12.31 5.25 4.91
CA GLY A 232 11.13 4.49 4.56
C GLY A 232 10.13 5.28 3.70
N THR A 233 9.18 4.57 3.11
CA THR A 233 8.14 5.14 2.25
C THR A 233 6.95 4.20 2.18
N LYS A 234 5.73 4.77 2.08
CA LYS A 234 4.52 3.98 1.82
C LYS A 234 4.56 3.22 0.49
N ASN A 235 5.37 3.70 -0.47
CA ASN A 235 5.41 3.18 -1.84
C ASN A 235 5.96 1.74 -1.89
N GLY A 236 6.67 1.26 -0.86
CA GLY A 236 7.12 -0.13 -0.76
C GLY A 236 6.02 -1.13 -0.36
N TYR A 237 4.82 -0.66 -0.02
CA TYR A 237 3.75 -1.46 0.58
C TYR A 237 2.47 -1.40 -0.25
N LEU A 238 2.37 -2.28 -1.24
CA LEU A 238 1.22 -2.33 -2.15
C LEU A 238 0.03 -3.01 -1.46
N GLY A 239 -0.97 -2.23 -1.05
CA GLY A 239 -2.10 -2.74 -0.25
C GLY A 239 -3.08 -3.65 -0.99
N THR A 240 -2.92 -3.87 -2.30
CA THR A 240 -3.91 -4.57 -3.15
C THR A 240 -4.23 -5.98 -2.69
N THR A 241 -3.21 -6.83 -2.53
CA THR A 241 -3.46 -8.25 -2.24
C THR A 241 -4.14 -8.41 -0.89
N LEU A 242 -3.67 -7.67 0.13
CA LEU A 242 -4.29 -7.61 1.45
C LEU A 242 -5.73 -7.11 1.38
N ALA A 243 -5.99 -6.04 0.62
CA ALA A 243 -7.33 -5.48 0.45
C ALA A 243 -8.29 -6.49 -0.18
N VAL A 244 -7.88 -7.14 -1.28
CA VAL A 244 -8.73 -8.08 -2.03
C VAL A 244 -8.97 -9.37 -1.25
N LYS A 245 -7.91 -10.00 -0.73
CA LYS A 245 -8.01 -11.25 0.03
C LYS A 245 -8.71 -11.05 1.38
N GLY A 246 -8.49 -9.89 1.98
CA GLY A 246 -9.07 -9.49 3.25
C GLY A 246 -10.47 -8.90 3.15
N ASP A 247 -10.93 -8.47 1.98
CA ASP A 247 -12.11 -7.63 1.82
C ASP A 247 -12.12 -6.43 2.80
N VAL A 248 -11.03 -5.67 2.80
CA VAL A 248 -10.83 -4.46 3.63
C VAL A 248 -10.28 -3.32 2.80
N ILE A 249 -10.54 -2.08 3.20
CA ILE A 249 -9.86 -0.93 2.60
C ILE A 249 -8.49 -0.80 3.26
N VAL A 250 -7.43 -0.73 2.45
CA VAL A 250 -6.06 -0.51 2.94
C VAL A 250 -5.65 0.92 2.61
N VAL A 251 -5.13 1.64 3.60
CA VAL A 251 -4.56 2.97 3.45
C VAL A 251 -3.10 2.92 3.86
N THR A 252 -2.18 3.39 3.02
CA THR A 252 -0.76 3.51 3.38
C THR A 252 -0.34 4.97 3.43
N ILE A 253 0.45 5.38 4.43
CA ILE A 253 0.73 6.81 4.69
C ILE A 253 2.23 7.10 4.71
N ASN A 254 2.60 8.29 4.20
CA ASN A 254 3.89 8.91 4.48
C ASN A 254 3.86 9.75 5.75
N TYR A 255 5.02 9.96 6.38
CA TYR A 255 5.21 10.91 7.48
C TYR A 255 6.64 11.45 7.47
N ARG A 256 6.87 12.68 7.96
CA ARG A 256 8.23 13.27 7.96
C ARG A 256 9.22 12.43 8.77
N LEU A 257 10.45 12.36 8.28
CA LEU A 257 11.53 11.53 8.81
C LEU A 257 12.69 12.38 9.36
N ALA A 258 13.58 11.73 10.09
CA ALA A 258 14.83 12.27 10.64
C ALA A 258 14.62 13.64 11.33
N MET A 259 15.52 14.58 11.10
CA MET A 259 15.44 15.93 11.68
C MET A 259 14.12 16.63 11.32
N LEU A 260 13.62 16.47 10.10
CA LEU A 260 12.40 17.14 9.64
C LEU A 260 11.14 16.64 10.38
N GLY A 261 11.13 15.38 10.79
CA GLY A 261 10.05 14.77 11.55
C GLY A 261 10.21 14.85 13.06
N PHE A 262 11.45 14.90 13.58
CA PHE A 262 11.71 14.59 14.98
C PHE A 262 12.67 15.55 15.69
N LEU A 263 13.04 16.68 15.07
CA LEU A 263 13.79 17.74 15.77
C LEU A 263 13.00 18.23 17.00
N TYR A 264 13.62 18.16 18.17
CA TYR A 264 13.08 18.69 19.41
C TYR A 264 13.94 19.88 19.86
N ASP A 265 13.32 21.04 20.03
CA ASP A 265 13.98 22.28 20.49
C ASP A 265 13.41 22.83 21.81
N GLY A 266 12.40 22.16 22.39
CA GLY A 266 11.82 22.54 23.67
C GLY A 266 10.35 22.09 23.85
N PRO A 267 9.73 22.44 24.98
CA PRO A 267 8.33 22.10 25.24
C PRO A 267 7.39 22.55 24.11
N GLY A 268 6.55 21.63 23.63
CA GLY A 268 5.56 21.91 22.59
C GLY A 268 6.03 21.70 21.15
N THR A 269 7.32 21.41 20.94
CA THR A 269 7.91 21.09 19.64
C THR A 269 8.32 19.62 19.53
N GLY A 270 8.81 19.22 18.36
CA GLY A 270 9.16 17.83 18.06
C GLY A 270 7.97 16.93 17.77
N ASN A 271 8.28 15.67 17.49
CA ASN A 271 7.32 14.63 17.11
C ASN A 271 6.44 15.02 15.91
N PHE A 272 6.94 15.88 15.01
CA PHE A 272 6.22 16.32 13.82
C PHE A 272 5.79 15.13 12.95
N GLY A 273 6.63 14.09 12.82
CA GLY A 273 6.28 12.85 12.14
C GLY A 273 5.12 12.09 12.81
N LEU A 274 5.04 12.07 14.15
CA LEU A 274 3.88 11.49 14.86
C LEU A 274 2.62 12.34 14.69
N TRP A 275 2.78 13.67 14.60
CA TRP A 275 1.67 14.57 14.28
C TRP A 275 1.19 14.40 12.84
N ASP A 276 2.08 14.12 11.90
CA ASP A 276 1.74 13.80 10.51
C ASP A 276 0.92 12.52 10.41
N GLN A 277 1.36 11.45 11.09
CA GLN A 277 0.60 10.20 11.18
C GLN A 277 -0.80 10.42 11.77
N ARG A 278 -0.90 11.21 12.84
CA ARG A 278 -2.20 11.59 13.42
C ARG A 278 -3.07 12.35 12.42
N ALA A 279 -2.49 13.30 11.67
CA ALA A 279 -3.22 14.05 10.66
C ALA A 279 -3.73 13.15 9.54
N ALA A 280 -2.94 12.15 9.11
CA ALA A 280 -3.37 11.15 8.14
C ALA A 280 -4.52 10.28 8.68
N ILE A 281 -4.42 9.78 9.92
CA ILE A 281 -5.50 8.99 10.55
C ILE A 281 -6.78 9.82 10.69
N MET A 282 -6.66 11.09 11.07
CA MET A 282 -7.80 12.01 11.12
C MET A 282 -8.42 12.23 9.73
N TRP A 283 -7.59 12.41 8.70
CA TRP A 283 -8.07 12.55 7.32
C TRP A 283 -8.85 11.31 6.89
N VAL A 284 -8.35 10.11 7.22
CA VAL A 284 -9.04 8.83 6.97
C VAL A 284 -10.37 8.81 7.72
N LYS A 285 -10.38 9.05 9.04
CA LYS A 285 -11.60 9.08 9.86
C LYS A 285 -12.67 10.02 9.28
N GLN A 286 -12.25 11.15 8.71
CA GLN A 286 -13.16 12.13 8.14
C GLN A 286 -13.69 11.74 6.75
N ASN A 287 -12.89 11.09 5.90
CA ASN A 287 -13.23 10.95 4.48
C ASN A 287 -13.46 9.51 4.01
N ILE A 288 -13.08 8.49 4.78
CA ILE A 288 -13.04 7.11 4.28
C ILE A 288 -14.44 6.55 3.97
N ASP A 289 -15.50 7.11 4.54
CA ASP A 289 -16.89 6.77 4.20
C ASP A 289 -17.20 7.05 2.73
N LYS A 290 -16.55 8.06 2.12
CA LYS A 290 -16.69 8.41 0.70
C LYS A 290 -16.04 7.39 -0.24
N PHE A 291 -15.22 6.50 0.30
CA PHE A 291 -14.56 5.40 -0.42
C PHE A 291 -15.22 4.05 -0.12
N GLY A 292 -16.34 4.03 0.64
CA GLY A 292 -16.99 2.79 1.09
C GLY A 292 -16.35 2.19 2.35
N GLY A 293 -15.55 2.95 3.09
CA GLY A 293 -15.00 2.51 4.39
C GLY A 293 -15.93 2.80 5.56
N ASP A 294 -15.75 2.05 6.64
CA ASP A 294 -16.38 2.34 7.92
C ASP A 294 -15.45 3.22 8.78
N PRO A 295 -15.78 4.50 9.00
CA PRO A 295 -14.97 5.36 9.85
C PRO A 295 -14.94 4.90 11.32
N GLU A 296 -15.88 4.06 11.77
CA GLU A 296 -15.90 3.50 13.12
C GLU A 296 -15.09 2.20 13.25
N LEU A 297 -14.63 1.63 12.13
CA LEU A 297 -13.92 0.36 12.10
C LEU A 297 -12.50 0.49 11.52
N ILE A 298 -11.79 1.49 12.00
CA ILE A 298 -10.39 1.77 11.62
C ILE A 298 -9.44 0.98 12.53
N THR A 299 -8.52 0.24 11.90
CA THR A 299 -7.40 -0.45 12.55
C THR A 299 -6.10 0.20 12.09
N ILE A 300 -5.28 0.70 13.01
CA ILE A 300 -3.91 1.12 12.68
C ILE A 300 -2.96 -0.07 12.82
N PHE A 301 -2.02 -0.21 11.90
CA PHE A 301 -1.02 -1.27 11.97
C PHE A 301 0.31 -0.79 11.40
N GLY A 302 1.41 -1.35 11.90
CA GLY A 302 2.74 -0.92 11.53
C GLY A 302 3.80 -1.86 12.05
N GLU A 303 4.97 -1.79 11.44
CA GLU A 303 6.13 -2.64 11.71
C GLU A 303 7.34 -1.81 12.15
N SER A 304 8.19 -2.32 13.05
CA SER A 304 9.38 -1.63 13.56
C SER A 304 9.06 -0.27 14.18
N ALA A 305 9.68 0.82 13.70
CA ALA A 305 9.32 2.20 14.04
C ALA A 305 7.86 2.54 13.73
N GLY A 306 7.24 1.88 12.76
CA GLY A 306 5.79 1.95 12.49
C GLY A 306 4.97 1.30 13.61
N ALA A 307 5.42 0.19 14.16
CA ALA A 307 4.80 -0.43 15.34
C ALA A 307 4.98 0.44 16.59
N GLY A 308 6.15 1.06 16.76
CA GLY A 308 6.37 2.08 17.78
C GLY A 308 5.44 3.28 17.61
N SER A 309 5.24 3.72 16.36
CA SER A 309 4.26 4.74 16.01
C SER A 309 2.85 4.33 16.41
N VAL A 310 2.42 3.09 16.15
CA VAL A 310 1.14 2.55 16.61
C VAL A 310 1.02 2.67 18.15
N SER A 311 2.05 2.28 18.90
CA SER A 311 2.07 2.47 20.37
C SER A 311 1.87 3.93 20.76
N ALA A 312 2.61 4.84 20.12
CA ALA A 312 2.52 6.28 20.39
C ALA A 312 1.13 6.83 20.08
N GLN A 313 0.50 6.39 18.98
CA GLN A 313 -0.85 6.79 18.62
C GLN A 313 -1.88 6.25 19.63
N MET A 314 -1.70 5.03 20.17
CA MET A 314 -2.54 4.47 21.23
C MET A 314 -2.42 5.22 22.55
N MET A 315 -1.20 5.59 22.96
CA MET A 315 -0.94 6.27 24.23
C MET A 315 -1.31 7.76 24.21
N SER A 316 -1.37 8.37 23.03
CA SER A 316 -1.65 9.80 22.89
C SER A 316 -3.11 10.13 23.25
N ARG A 317 -3.29 10.98 24.26
CA ARG A 317 -4.62 11.53 24.63
C ARG A 317 -5.33 12.29 23.51
N HIS A 318 -4.62 12.67 22.45
CA HIS A 318 -5.17 13.43 21.32
C HIS A 318 -5.93 12.55 20.31
N ASN A 319 -5.96 11.24 20.52
CA ASN A 319 -6.44 10.26 19.54
C ASN A 319 -7.70 9.51 19.95
N GLY A 320 -8.37 9.94 21.03
CA GLY A 320 -9.64 9.37 21.46
C GLY A 320 -10.65 9.31 20.31
N GLY A 321 -11.12 8.10 19.98
CA GLY A 321 -12.12 7.87 18.93
C GLY A 321 -11.60 7.90 17.48
N LEU A 322 -10.29 8.03 17.24
CA LEU A 322 -9.76 8.05 15.87
C LEU A 322 -9.62 6.67 15.21
N PHE A 323 -9.42 5.63 16.00
CA PHE A 323 -9.31 4.25 15.54
C PHE A 323 -9.82 3.30 16.62
N GLN A 324 -10.24 2.12 16.21
CA GLN A 324 -10.87 1.11 17.06
C GLN A 324 -9.88 0.02 17.50
N ARG A 325 -8.89 -0.29 16.66
CA ARG A 325 -7.95 -1.40 16.88
C ARG A 325 -6.53 -1.05 16.46
N ALA A 326 -5.57 -1.83 16.97
CA ALA A 326 -4.16 -1.65 16.71
C ALA A 326 -3.46 -3.01 16.54
N ILE A 327 -2.53 -3.10 15.58
CA ILE A 327 -1.62 -4.23 15.40
C ILE A 327 -0.19 -3.70 15.41
N GLN A 328 0.69 -4.32 16.19
CA GLN A 328 2.08 -3.90 16.38
C GLN A 328 3.00 -5.03 15.95
N GLU A 329 3.67 -4.88 14.82
CA GLU A 329 4.52 -5.90 14.22
C GLU A 329 5.98 -5.60 14.57
N SER A 330 6.67 -6.55 15.21
CA SER A 330 8.10 -6.39 15.53
C SER A 330 8.42 -5.10 16.32
N THR A 331 7.60 -4.77 17.33
CA THR A 331 7.76 -3.56 18.17
C THR A 331 8.76 -3.77 19.32
N TYR A 332 9.36 -2.68 19.79
CA TYR A 332 10.14 -2.66 21.03
C TYR A 332 9.26 -2.13 22.18
N ALA A 333 9.34 -2.75 23.36
CA ALA A 333 8.73 -2.19 24.56
C ALA A 333 9.37 -0.83 24.87
N TYR A 334 8.56 0.23 24.99
CA TYR A 334 9.02 1.55 25.41
C TYR A 334 9.52 1.49 26.85
N TYR A 335 10.84 1.46 27.04
CA TYR A 335 11.44 1.80 28.33
C TYR A 335 11.62 3.32 28.40
N PHE A 336 10.64 4.03 28.96
CA PHE A 336 10.78 5.44 29.32
C PHE A 336 11.90 5.56 30.38
N THR A 337 13.11 5.86 29.93
CA THR A 337 14.27 6.05 30.80
C THR A 337 15.04 7.28 30.33
N GLU A 338 15.52 8.10 31.26
CA GLU A 338 16.13 9.41 30.99
C GLU A 338 17.49 9.37 30.25
N ALA A 339 18.00 8.21 29.80
CA ALA A 339 19.32 8.17 29.14
C ALA A 339 19.23 8.28 27.62
N LYS A 340 20.21 8.99 27.06
CA LYS A 340 20.52 9.02 25.63
C LYS A 340 20.77 7.61 25.10
N GLN A 341 20.23 7.38 23.90
CA GLN A 341 20.40 6.26 22.97
C GLN A 341 21.42 5.19 23.35
N VAL A 342 20.94 3.94 23.43
CA VAL A 342 21.79 2.77 23.17
C VAL A 342 22.25 2.90 21.71
N ASN A 343 23.56 3.06 21.51
CA ASN A 343 24.17 3.06 20.19
C ASN A 343 23.89 1.70 19.56
N TYR A 344 23.13 1.64 18.46
CA TYR A 344 22.96 0.43 17.65
C TYR A 344 24.25 0.17 16.85
N THR A 345 25.35 -0.12 17.55
CA THR A 345 26.54 -0.72 16.96
C THR A 345 26.47 -2.20 17.27
N PHE A 346 25.94 -2.97 16.32
CA PHE A 346 26.25 -4.40 16.08
C PHE A 346 26.76 -5.14 17.33
N LEU A 347 25.87 -5.36 18.31
CA LEU A 347 26.13 -6.36 19.34
C LEU A 347 26.37 -7.70 18.63
N PRO A 348 27.28 -8.57 19.12
CA PRO A 348 27.38 -9.92 18.60
C PRO A 348 26.04 -10.60 18.83
N VAL A 349 25.27 -10.66 17.75
CA VAL A 349 23.97 -11.28 17.71
C VAL A 349 24.22 -12.75 18.03
N PRO A 350 23.67 -13.29 19.14
CA PRO A 350 23.88 -14.70 19.48
C PRO A 350 23.48 -15.59 18.31
N SER A 351 24.16 -16.74 18.12
CA SER A 351 23.95 -17.59 16.93
C SER A 351 22.49 -18.03 16.71
N TRP A 352 21.67 -18.03 17.76
CA TRP A 352 20.24 -18.36 17.70
C TRP A 352 19.35 -17.23 17.17
N VAL A 353 19.80 -15.97 17.19
CA VAL A 353 19.09 -14.85 16.58
C VAL A 353 19.33 -14.88 15.07
N GLY A 354 18.26 -15.07 14.30
CA GLY A 354 18.31 -15.21 12.83
C GLY A 354 18.26 -16.66 12.31
N GLU A 355 18.23 -17.68 13.18
CA GLU A 355 18.12 -19.08 12.72
C GLU A 355 16.70 -19.51 12.33
N LYS A 356 15.64 -18.79 12.76
CA LYS A 356 14.24 -19.16 12.52
C LYS A 356 13.29 -18.02 12.13
N SER A 357 13.59 -16.78 12.51
CA SER A 357 12.79 -15.60 12.19
C SER A 357 13.65 -14.34 12.39
N SER A 358 13.57 -13.40 11.47
CA SER A 358 14.21 -12.10 11.52
C SER A 358 13.16 -10.98 11.67
N HIS A 359 13.66 -9.81 12.06
CA HIS A 359 12.89 -8.58 12.14
C HIS A 359 12.24 -8.27 10.78
N ALA A 360 10.91 -8.08 10.76
CA ALA A 360 10.10 -7.75 9.57
C ALA A 360 9.83 -8.90 8.56
N ASP A 361 10.13 -10.16 8.89
CA ASP A 361 9.91 -11.31 8.00
C ASP A 361 8.44 -11.55 7.63
N GLU A 362 7.50 -11.00 8.40
CA GLU A 362 6.05 -11.10 8.21
C GLU A 362 5.53 -10.27 7.03
N LEU A 363 6.21 -9.16 6.70
CA LEU A 363 5.71 -8.15 5.76
C LEU A 363 5.35 -8.68 4.37
N PRO A 364 6.14 -9.58 3.74
CA PRO A 364 5.81 -10.10 2.42
C PRO A 364 4.51 -10.90 2.43
N PHE A 365 4.28 -11.61 3.52
CA PHE A 365 3.11 -12.46 3.68
C PHE A 365 1.88 -11.61 3.98
N VAL A 366 2.01 -10.54 4.77
CA VAL A 366 0.93 -9.58 5.07
C VAL A 366 0.52 -8.78 3.83
N PHE A 367 1.47 -8.35 2.99
CA PHE A 367 1.17 -7.60 1.76
C PHE A 367 0.99 -8.48 0.52
N GLY A 368 1.10 -9.81 0.66
CA GLY A 368 0.81 -10.76 -0.40
C GLY A 368 1.85 -10.80 -1.53
N SER A 369 3.12 -10.56 -1.21
CA SER A 369 4.26 -10.71 -2.14
C SER A 369 4.32 -12.07 -2.85
N PRO A 370 3.93 -13.22 -2.26
CA PRO A 370 3.82 -14.48 -3.01
C PRO A 370 2.88 -14.45 -4.23
N TYR A 371 2.04 -13.41 -4.36
CA TYR A 371 1.14 -13.20 -5.50
C TYR A 371 1.62 -12.09 -6.46
N SER A 372 2.77 -11.46 -6.21
CA SER A 372 3.18 -10.25 -6.95
C SER A 372 3.32 -10.46 -8.46
N LYS A 373 3.90 -11.59 -8.88
CA LYS A 373 4.11 -11.96 -10.29
C LYS A 373 2.81 -12.18 -11.07
N GLU A 374 1.75 -12.63 -10.41
CA GLU A 374 0.48 -12.94 -11.06
C GLU A 374 -0.33 -11.68 -11.36
N ASN A 375 -0.08 -10.60 -10.62
CA ASN A 375 -0.99 -9.45 -10.60
C ASN A 375 -0.38 -8.18 -11.18
N SER A 376 0.89 -8.21 -11.59
CA SER A 376 1.59 -7.08 -12.26
C SER A 376 1.41 -5.74 -11.52
N LEU A 377 1.33 -5.78 -10.19
CA LEU A 377 0.91 -4.63 -9.37
C LEU A 377 1.87 -3.46 -9.47
N GLU A 378 3.15 -3.71 -9.69
CA GLU A 378 4.16 -2.67 -9.89
C GLU A 378 3.79 -1.76 -11.06
N LYS A 379 3.47 -2.35 -12.22
CA LYS A 379 3.04 -1.60 -13.40
C LYS A 379 1.74 -0.84 -13.12
N VAL A 380 0.82 -1.42 -12.35
CA VAL A 380 -0.41 -0.74 -11.95
C VAL A 380 -0.11 0.50 -11.10
N TYR A 381 0.72 0.41 -10.06
CA TYR A 381 1.00 1.53 -9.16
C TYR A 381 1.89 2.59 -9.82
N PHE A 382 2.91 2.16 -10.56
CA PHE A 382 4.01 3.00 -11.00
C PHE A 382 4.05 3.27 -12.51
N GLY A 383 3.22 2.59 -13.30
CA GLY A 383 3.32 2.61 -14.76
C GLY A 383 4.57 1.89 -15.26
N ASP A 384 5.07 2.30 -16.42
CA ASP A 384 6.27 1.68 -17.04
C ASP A 384 7.58 2.04 -16.30
N ASN A 385 7.53 3.03 -15.40
CA ASN A 385 8.69 3.51 -14.65
C ASN A 385 8.55 3.15 -13.17
N VAL A 386 8.83 1.90 -12.83
CA VAL A 386 8.89 1.47 -11.42
C VAL A 386 10.10 2.12 -10.74
N PRO A 387 9.88 2.99 -9.74
CA PRO A 387 10.95 3.67 -9.04
C PRO A 387 11.94 2.69 -8.40
N ALA A 388 13.23 3.03 -8.40
CA ALA A 388 14.27 2.17 -7.83
C ALA A 388 14.05 1.89 -6.34
N ASP A 389 13.45 2.85 -5.61
CA ASP A 389 13.08 2.69 -4.21
C ASP A 389 12.00 1.64 -3.98
N ALA A 390 10.98 1.63 -4.85
CA ALA A 390 9.94 0.60 -4.81
C ALA A 390 10.52 -0.78 -5.15
N ARG A 391 11.39 -0.87 -6.17
CA ARG A 391 12.03 -2.14 -6.57
C ARG A 391 12.90 -2.73 -5.48
N LEU A 392 13.70 -1.93 -4.77
CA LEU A 392 14.57 -2.44 -3.70
C LEU A 392 13.76 -3.07 -2.54
N TRP A 393 12.62 -2.46 -2.18
CA TRP A 393 11.72 -3.02 -1.19
C TRP A 393 11.04 -4.31 -1.66
N LEU A 394 10.56 -4.32 -2.90
CA LEU A 394 9.91 -5.49 -3.50
C LEU A 394 10.87 -6.66 -3.73
N ASN A 395 12.14 -6.35 -4.01
CA ASN A 395 13.19 -7.34 -4.26
C ASN A 395 13.80 -7.93 -2.98
N PHE A 396 13.64 -7.28 -1.82
CA PHE A 396 14.11 -7.82 -0.53
C PHE A 396 13.48 -9.20 -0.21
N PHE A 397 12.36 -9.51 -0.87
CA PHE A 397 11.62 -10.77 -0.73
C PHE A 397 11.67 -11.64 -1.99
N GLU A 398 12.69 -11.45 -2.82
CA GLU A 398 13.02 -12.35 -3.91
C GLU A 398 13.23 -13.78 -3.38
N GLY A 399 12.63 -14.76 -4.07
CA GLY A 399 12.71 -16.18 -3.71
C GLY A 399 11.42 -16.79 -3.18
N LEU A 400 10.40 -15.97 -2.90
CA LEU A 400 9.05 -16.47 -2.60
C LEU A 400 8.42 -17.17 -3.82
N THR A 401 7.71 -18.26 -3.54
CA THR A 401 7.12 -19.15 -4.54
C THR A 401 5.64 -19.42 -4.25
N ASP A 402 4.97 -20.15 -5.14
CA ASP A 402 3.58 -20.59 -4.93
C ASP A 402 3.39 -21.41 -3.65
N LYS A 403 4.46 -22.03 -3.12
CA LYS A 403 4.42 -22.79 -1.87
C LYS A 403 4.20 -21.90 -0.64
N ASP A 404 4.47 -20.59 -0.75
CA ASP A 404 4.37 -19.61 0.32
C ASP A 404 2.98 -18.95 0.41
N LYS A 405 2.17 -19.13 -0.64
CA LYS A 405 0.80 -18.60 -0.75
C LYS A 405 -0.11 -19.04 0.40
N PRO A 406 -0.15 -20.32 0.84
CA PRO A 406 -1.01 -20.73 1.94
C PRO A 406 -0.69 -20.00 3.26
N LEU A 407 0.60 -19.76 3.53
CA LEU A 407 1.01 -19.01 4.73
C LEU A 407 0.57 -17.55 4.64
N SER A 408 0.78 -16.92 3.49
CA SER A 408 0.31 -15.54 3.22
C SER A 408 -1.21 -15.42 3.32
N ASP A 409 -1.97 -16.37 2.77
CA ASP A 409 -3.43 -16.41 2.88
C ASP A 409 -3.89 -16.46 4.35
N VAL A 410 -3.24 -17.27 5.19
CA VAL A 410 -3.61 -17.37 6.61
C VAL A 410 -3.21 -16.11 7.38
N MET A 411 -2.02 -15.54 7.14
CA MET A 411 -1.58 -14.30 7.78
C MET A 411 -2.51 -13.13 7.43
N MET A 412 -2.77 -12.89 6.14
CA MET A 412 -3.69 -11.84 5.69
C MET A 412 -5.10 -12.05 6.28
N ARG A 413 -5.61 -13.29 6.27
CA ARG A 413 -6.93 -13.60 6.85
C ARG A 413 -6.96 -13.28 8.34
N THR A 414 -5.90 -13.58 9.06
CA THR A 414 -5.81 -13.37 10.51
C THR A 414 -5.79 -11.88 10.87
N TRP A 415 -4.98 -11.08 10.17
CA TRP A 415 -4.92 -9.63 10.35
C TRP A 415 -6.25 -8.96 10.01
N THR A 416 -6.85 -9.37 8.90
CA THR A 416 -8.09 -8.75 8.40
C THR A 416 -9.32 -9.19 9.21
N ASN A 417 -9.34 -10.41 9.74
CA ASN A 417 -10.32 -10.86 10.73
C ASN A 417 -10.25 -10.02 12.00
N PHE A 418 -9.04 -9.79 12.53
CA PHE A 418 -8.86 -8.90 13.68
C PHE A 418 -9.33 -7.48 13.36
N ALA A 419 -9.01 -6.94 12.19
CA ALA A 419 -9.49 -5.63 11.76
C ALA A 419 -11.03 -5.55 11.67
N LYS A 420 -11.68 -6.63 11.23
CA LYS A 420 -13.15 -6.75 11.14
C LYS A 420 -13.82 -6.85 12.50
N SER A 421 -13.37 -7.76 13.36
CA SER A 421 -14.13 -8.20 14.53
C SER A 421 -13.41 -7.98 15.86
N GLY A 422 -12.10 -7.77 15.85
CA GLY A 422 -11.25 -7.84 17.03
C GLY A 422 -10.88 -9.27 17.43
N ASN A 423 -11.28 -10.25 16.62
CA ASN A 423 -10.94 -11.65 16.82
C ASN A 423 -10.21 -12.18 15.57
N PRO A 424 -8.92 -12.59 15.67
CA PRO A 424 -8.16 -13.12 14.54
C PRO A 424 -8.79 -14.34 13.85
N ASN A 425 -9.68 -15.07 14.54
CA ASN A 425 -10.29 -16.30 14.04
C ASN A 425 -11.58 -16.06 13.22
N LEU A 426 -12.16 -14.85 13.29
CA LEU A 426 -13.50 -14.54 12.78
C LEU A 426 -13.55 -13.14 12.13
N PRO A 427 -14.46 -12.85 11.20
CA PRO A 427 -15.64 -13.63 10.83
C PRO A 427 -15.40 -14.66 9.73
N VAL A 428 -14.25 -14.62 9.04
CA VAL A 428 -13.92 -15.60 7.99
C VAL A 428 -13.16 -16.74 8.65
N PRO A 429 -13.68 -17.98 8.68
CA PRO A 429 -13.01 -19.10 9.32
C PRO A 429 -11.61 -19.32 8.75
N LEU A 430 -10.64 -19.63 9.62
CA LEU A 430 -9.33 -20.10 9.20
C LEU A 430 -9.44 -21.49 8.52
N PRO A 431 -8.47 -21.92 7.69
CA PRO A 431 -8.50 -23.23 7.06
C PRO A 431 -8.70 -24.37 8.07
N VAL A 432 -9.42 -25.43 7.65
CA VAL A 432 -9.67 -26.61 8.50
C VAL A 432 -8.35 -27.18 9.02
N GLY A 433 -8.27 -27.46 10.32
CA GLY A 433 -7.06 -27.94 10.99
C GLY A 433 -6.13 -26.84 11.50
N THR A 434 -6.40 -25.57 11.19
CA THR A 434 -5.69 -24.43 11.80
C THR A 434 -6.10 -24.30 13.27
N PRO A 435 -5.16 -24.22 14.22
CA PRO A 435 -5.50 -24.00 15.62
C PRO A 435 -6.16 -22.64 15.79
N THR A 436 -7.07 -22.55 16.77
CA THR A 436 -7.65 -21.26 17.18
C THR A 436 -6.55 -20.40 17.80
N TRP A 437 -6.42 -19.16 17.35
CA TRP A 437 -5.61 -18.15 18.03
C TRP A 437 -6.25 -17.82 19.37
N PRO A 438 -5.62 -18.16 20.51
CA PRO A 438 -6.22 -17.97 21.82
C PRO A 438 -6.23 -16.50 22.22
N LEU A 439 -7.21 -16.11 23.04
CA LEU A 439 -7.12 -14.83 23.73
C LEU A 439 -5.85 -14.81 24.60
N PHE A 440 -5.15 -13.68 24.58
CA PHE A 440 -3.95 -13.50 25.40
C PHE A 440 -4.28 -13.75 26.87
N ASN A 441 -3.48 -14.60 27.50
CA ASN A 441 -3.59 -14.93 28.92
C ASN A 441 -2.19 -15.01 29.51
N VAL A 442 -1.90 -14.14 30.48
CA VAL A 442 -0.61 -14.03 31.16
C VAL A 442 -0.19 -15.37 31.81
N SER A 443 -1.14 -16.19 32.25
CA SER A 443 -0.88 -17.49 32.86
C SER A 443 -0.63 -18.59 31.83
N ALA A 444 -1.18 -18.48 30.63
CA ALA A 444 -0.99 -19.48 29.57
C ALA A 444 0.37 -19.32 28.89
N ASP A 445 0.81 -18.07 28.70
CA ASP A 445 2.11 -17.71 28.11
C ASP A 445 2.43 -18.48 26.81
N THR A 446 1.48 -18.40 25.88
CA THR A 446 1.58 -19.00 24.56
C THR A 446 1.59 -17.93 23.47
N VAL A 447 2.22 -18.27 22.35
CA VAL A 447 2.23 -17.48 21.12
C VAL A 447 1.72 -18.30 19.95
N MET A 448 1.25 -17.62 18.90
CA MET A 448 0.95 -18.25 17.62
C MET A 448 2.22 -18.25 16.77
N GLU A 449 2.72 -19.43 16.43
CA GLU A 449 3.81 -19.64 15.47
C GLU A 449 3.25 -19.75 14.05
N PHE A 450 3.83 -18.99 13.13
CA PHE A 450 3.57 -19.04 11.70
C PHE A 450 4.76 -19.71 11.01
N ASN A 451 4.51 -20.81 10.30
CA ASN A 451 5.57 -21.49 9.53
C ASN A 451 4.99 -22.17 8.27
N SER A 452 5.86 -22.70 7.42
CA SER A 452 5.48 -23.37 6.16
C SER A 452 4.69 -24.67 6.34
N ALA A 453 4.69 -25.27 7.54
CA ALA A 453 3.87 -26.42 7.90
C ALA A 453 2.50 -26.04 8.50
N GLY A 454 2.21 -24.75 8.64
CA GLY A 454 0.96 -24.21 9.16
C GLY A 454 1.10 -23.52 10.51
N LEU A 455 -0.03 -23.07 11.06
CA LEU A 455 -0.06 -22.35 12.34
C LEU A 455 -0.03 -23.33 13.51
N LYS A 456 0.67 -22.96 14.58
CA LYS A 456 0.74 -23.72 15.83
C LYS A 456 0.67 -22.80 17.03
N VAL A 457 -0.09 -23.18 18.04
CA VAL A 457 0.02 -22.54 19.37
C VAL A 457 1.15 -23.22 20.11
N ILE A 458 2.18 -22.44 20.46
CA ILE A 458 3.35 -22.93 21.18
C ILE A 458 3.50 -22.16 22.48
N ALA A 459 4.20 -22.73 23.47
CA ALA A 459 4.69 -21.95 24.61
C ALA A 459 5.65 -20.88 24.11
N THR A 460 5.66 -19.71 24.76
CA THR A 460 6.56 -18.60 24.40
C THR A 460 8.01 -19.11 24.36
N PRO A 461 8.64 -19.16 23.17
CA PRO A 461 9.97 -19.73 23.04
C PRO A 461 11.00 -18.87 23.78
N GLU A 462 11.97 -19.53 24.40
CA GLU A 462 13.10 -18.87 25.08
C GLU A 462 12.72 -17.85 26.16
N LYS A 463 11.53 -17.98 26.77
CA LYS A 463 11.01 -17.07 27.80
C LYS A 463 12.03 -16.70 28.87
N ASP A 464 12.64 -17.69 29.51
CA ASP A 464 13.61 -17.46 30.60
C ASP A 464 14.87 -16.75 30.10
N ARG A 465 15.26 -16.94 28.84
CA ARG A 465 16.41 -16.26 28.22
C ARG A 465 16.08 -14.82 27.87
N LEU A 466 14.87 -14.55 27.37
CA LEU A 466 14.38 -13.21 27.11
C LEU A 466 14.24 -12.41 28.42
N LEU A 467 13.69 -13.03 29.47
CA LEU A 467 13.60 -12.45 30.80
C LEU A 467 14.99 -12.19 31.36
N ASN A 468 15.90 -13.16 31.32
CA ASN A 468 17.26 -12.99 31.83
C ASN A 468 18.06 -11.94 31.02
N LEU A 469 17.93 -11.89 29.69
CA LEU A 469 18.53 -10.84 28.86
C LEU A 469 18.00 -9.47 29.26
N THR A 470 16.68 -9.35 29.41
CA THR A 470 16.02 -8.11 29.81
C THR A 470 16.46 -7.67 31.20
N GLU A 471 16.39 -8.56 32.19
CA GLU A 471 16.84 -8.33 33.56
C GLU A 471 18.34 -8.00 33.64
N THR A 472 19.17 -8.70 32.87
CA THR A 472 20.62 -8.43 32.79
C THR A 472 20.89 -7.04 32.21
N LEU A 473 20.19 -6.64 31.14
CA LEU A 473 20.28 -5.30 30.58
C LEU A 473 19.80 -4.24 31.58
N PHE A 474 18.72 -4.49 32.32
CA PHE A 474 18.24 -3.62 33.39
C PHE A 474 19.20 -3.50 34.56
N ALA A 475 19.79 -4.62 34.99
CA ALA A 475 20.75 -4.66 36.08
C ALA A 475 22.03 -3.92 35.68
N ALA A 476 22.54 -4.14 34.46
CA ALA A 476 23.70 -3.43 33.92
C ALA A 476 23.45 -1.90 33.85
N ARG A 477 22.26 -1.48 33.39
CA ARG A 477 21.83 -0.08 33.39
C ARG A 477 21.77 0.49 34.81
N THR A 478 21.16 -0.24 35.74
CA THR A 478 21.01 0.19 37.14
C THR A 478 22.38 0.35 37.80
N ALA A 479 23.29 -0.60 37.56
CA ALA A 479 24.67 -0.53 38.01
C ALA A 479 25.42 0.67 37.40
N GLN A 480 25.25 0.94 36.11
CA GLN A 480 25.84 2.10 35.44
C GLN A 480 25.31 3.42 36.00
N VAL A 481 23.98 3.57 36.17
CA VAL A 481 23.37 4.76 36.79
C VAL A 481 23.84 4.95 38.23
N ASN A 482 24.03 3.86 38.98
CA ASN A 482 24.57 3.92 40.34
C ASN A 482 26.06 4.28 40.37
N ALA A 483 26.84 3.83 39.38
CA ALA A 483 28.24 4.21 39.22
C ALA A 483 28.40 5.69 38.80
N ASP A 484 27.54 6.19 37.91
CA ASP A 484 27.51 7.60 37.49
C ASP A 484 27.01 8.54 38.61
N LYS A 485 26.28 8.00 39.59
CA LYS A 485 25.89 8.69 40.83
C LYS A 485 26.93 8.59 41.95
N ALA A 486 27.98 7.78 41.79
CA ALA A 486 29.06 7.74 42.77
C ALA A 486 29.74 9.12 42.81
N PRO A 487 29.98 9.71 43.99
CA PRO A 487 30.59 11.02 44.08
C PRO A 487 31.94 10.99 43.38
N VAL A 488 32.08 11.80 42.33
CA VAL A 488 33.38 12.10 41.74
C VAL A 488 34.20 12.74 42.86
N THR A 489 35.11 11.97 43.45
CA THR A 489 36.14 12.52 44.31
C THR A 489 37.04 13.37 43.42
N CYS A 490 36.80 14.68 43.40
CA CYS A 490 37.78 15.63 42.90
C CYS A 490 39.04 15.51 43.78
N THR A 491 39.97 14.66 43.38
CA THR A 491 41.34 14.76 43.85
C THR A 491 41.93 16.03 43.26
N THR A 492 42.07 17.06 44.09
CA THR A 492 42.81 18.28 43.77
C THR A 492 44.29 17.94 43.57
N ALA A 493 44.64 17.37 42.43
CA ALA A 493 45.99 17.47 41.90
C ALA A 493 46.05 18.78 41.10
N LYS A 494 46.55 19.84 41.74
CA LYS A 494 46.95 21.07 41.05
C LYS A 494 47.95 20.70 39.95
N LYS A 495 47.50 20.62 38.69
CA LYS A 495 48.41 20.79 37.56
C LYS A 495 48.78 22.28 37.50
N PRO A 496 50.08 22.64 37.45
CA PRO A 496 50.46 24.03 37.21
C PRO A 496 49.95 24.42 35.83
N VAL A 497 49.16 25.49 35.77
CA VAL A 497 48.85 26.17 34.52
C VAL A 497 50.11 26.93 34.11
N THR A 498 50.83 26.43 33.11
CA THR A 498 51.83 27.24 32.41
C THR A 498 51.09 28.16 31.46
N ASN A 499 51.07 29.45 31.80
CA ASN A 499 50.67 30.53 30.91
C ASN A 499 51.62 30.57 29.72
N GLU A 500 51.23 30.07 28.55
CA GLU A 500 51.68 30.64 27.27
C GLU A 500 50.53 30.58 26.23
N ASN A 501 50.18 31.78 25.75
CA ASN A 501 49.57 32.12 24.45
C ASN A 501 48.04 32.01 24.25
N VAL A 502 47.40 32.98 24.92
CA VAL A 502 46.41 33.97 24.44
C VAL A 502 46.43 34.25 22.90
N PHE A 503 45.27 33.99 22.26
CA PHE A 503 44.70 34.52 21.00
C PHE A 503 45.38 34.28 19.64
N GLY A 504 44.59 33.67 18.73
CA GLY A 504 44.76 33.56 17.27
C GLY A 504 43.57 32.83 16.67
#